data_AF-A0A662TD92-F1
#
_entry.id   AF-A0A662TD92-F1
#
_cell.length_a   1.000
_cell.length_b   1.000
_cell.length_c   1.000
_cell.angle_alpha   90.00
_cell.angle_beta   90.00
_cell.angle_gamma   90.00
#
_symmetry.space_group_name_H-M   'P 1'
#
loop_
_entity.id
_entity.type
_entity.pdbx_description
1 polymer ?
#
loop_
_entity_poly.entity_id
_entity_poly.type
_entity_poly.pdbx_seq_one_letter_code
_entity_poly.pdbx_strand_id
1 'polypeptide(L)' 'MEGVKPVHGHAFFTLGMGDVFSQILVFDYYDPGRYYYRLLKDGDGYRGEMDRLLENMNALLSEEVTLING' A
#
# COMPACT_ATOMS: atom_id res chain seq x y z
N MET A 1 1.52 10.19 -12.56
CA MET A 1 1.61 10.57 -11.13
C MET A 1 1.80 12.07 -10.88
N GLU A 2 1.82 12.95 -11.89
CA GLU A 2 2.04 14.38 -11.64
C GLU A 2 0.98 14.96 -10.69
N GLY A 3 1.43 15.59 -9.60
CA GLY A 3 0.56 16.14 -8.56
C GLY A 3 0.01 15.15 -7.53
N VAL A 4 0.26 13.83 -7.70
CA VAL A 4 -0.09 12.83 -6.68
C VAL A 4 0.91 12.90 -5.53
N LYS A 5 0.43 13.03 -4.30
CA LYS A 5 1.30 13.12 -3.11
C LYS A 5 0.78 12.23 -1.99
N PRO A 6 1.64 11.44 -1.32
CA PRO A 6 1.24 10.77 -0.09
C PRO A 6 0.91 11.82 0.96
N VAL A 7 -0.17 11.60 1.70
CA VAL A 7 -0.64 12.49 2.76
C VAL A 7 -0.49 11.82 4.11
N HIS A 8 -0.90 10.56 4.19
CA HIS A 8 -0.91 9.81 5.42
C HIS A 8 -0.81 8.30 5.14
N GLY A 9 -0.36 7.55 6.15
CA GLY A 9 -0.32 6.10 6.12
C GLY A 9 -0.91 5.55 7.41
N HIS A 10 -1.78 4.55 7.29
CA HIS A 10 -2.36 3.82 8.40
C HIS A 10 -1.76 2.42 8.46
N ALA A 11 -1.49 1.96 9.67
CA ALA A 11 -1.10 0.58 9.95
C ALA A 11 -2.08 -0.03 10.95
N PHE A 12 -2.73 -1.11 10.53
CA PHE A 12 -3.60 -1.90 11.38
C PHE A 12 -3.00 -3.29 11.56
N PHE A 13 -3.05 -3.79 12.78
CA PHE A 13 -2.58 -5.13 13.11
C PHE A 13 -3.75 -5.94 13.61
N THR A 14 -3.88 -7.16 13.10
CA THR A 14 -4.97 -8.07 13.46
C THR A 14 -4.41 -9.42 13.87
N LEU A 15 -5.06 -10.02 14.87
CA LEU A 15 -4.76 -11.35 15.36
C LEU A 15 -5.91 -12.27 14.98
N GLY A 16 -5.60 -13.29 14.18
CA GLY A 16 -6.51 -14.35 13.79
C GLY A 16 -6.43 -15.56 14.71
N MET A 17 -7.31 -16.53 14.48
CA MET A 17 -7.23 -17.85 15.11
C MET A 17 -5.95 -18.58 14.67
N GLY A 18 -5.32 -19.33 15.58
CA GLY A 18 -4.09 -20.08 15.28
C GLY A 18 -2.84 -19.21 15.19
N ASP A 19 -2.78 -18.13 15.98
CA ASP A 19 -1.64 -17.21 16.08
C ASP A 19 -1.24 -16.54 14.75
N VAL A 20 -2.18 -16.44 13.82
CA VAL A 20 -1.98 -15.72 12.56
C VAL A 20 -1.96 -14.22 12.86
N PHE A 21 -0.80 -13.60 12.67
CA PHE A 21 -0.64 -12.15 12.72
C PHE A 21 -0.73 -11.58 11.31
N SER A 22 -1.51 -10.53 11.13
CA SER A 22 -1.64 -9.84 9.84
C SER A 22 -1.52 -8.33 10.01
N GLN A 23 -0.69 -7.73 9.16
CA GLN A 23 -0.53 -6.29 9.04
C GLN A 23 -1.28 -5.81 7.80
N ILE A 24 -2.07 -4.74 7.97
CA ILE A 24 -2.79 -4.07 6.89
C ILE A 24 -2.27 -2.64 6.82
N LEU A 25 -1.72 -2.27 5.66
CA LEU A 25 -1.23 -0.94 5.38
C LEU A 25 -2.17 -0.22 4.40
N VAL A 26 -2.54 1.01 4.72
CA VAL A 26 -3.39 1.85 3.88
C VAL A 26 -2.72 3.20 3.70
N PHE A 27 -2.50 3.61 2.45
CA PHE A 27 -1.87 4.90 2.13
C PHE A 27 -2.88 5.85 1.51
N ASP A 28 -3.03 7.02 2.13
CA ASP A 28 -3.87 8.10 1.63
C ASP A 28 -3.04 9.00 0.71
N TYR A 29 -3.52 9.18 -0.51
CA TYR A 29 -2.89 10.05 -1.50
C TYR A 29 -3.81 11.23 -1.84
N TYR A 30 -3.22 12.43 -1.86
CA TYR A 30 -3.82 13.56 -2.55
C TYR A 30 -3.64 13.36 -4.05
N ASP A 31 -4.74 13.11 -4.75
CA ASP A 31 -4.76 12.84 -6.20
C ASP A 31 -5.80 13.75 -6.90
N PRO A 32 -5.52 15.07 -7.04
CA PRO A 32 -6.44 16.01 -7.66
C PRO A 32 -6.67 15.69 -9.14
N GLY A 33 -5.65 15.10 -9.77
CA GLY A 33 -5.68 14.65 -11.14
C GLY A 33 -6.50 13.38 -11.34
N ARG A 34 -6.95 12.68 -10.29
CA ARG A 34 -7.67 11.40 -10.37
C ARG A 34 -6.92 10.32 -11.16
N TYR A 35 -5.59 10.32 -11.04
CA TYR A 35 -4.71 9.33 -11.64
C TYR A 35 -5.16 7.90 -11.31
N TYR A 36 -5.31 7.54 -10.03
CA TYR A 36 -5.65 6.18 -9.64
C TYR A 36 -7.07 5.80 -10.08
N TYR A 37 -8.01 6.73 -10.02
CA TYR A 37 -9.37 6.50 -10.50
C TYR A 37 -9.42 6.18 -12.01
N ARG A 38 -8.57 6.81 -12.82
CA ARG A 38 -8.50 6.52 -14.26
C ARG A 38 -8.01 5.11 -14.56
N LEU A 39 -7.13 4.55 -13.73
CA LEU A 39 -6.63 3.18 -13.90
C LEU A 39 -7.74 2.14 -13.83
N LEU A 40 -8.84 2.40 -13.11
CA LEU A 40 -10.00 1.49 -13.07
C LEU A 40 -10.61 1.22 -14.46
N LYS A 41 -10.33 2.08 -15.44
CA LYS A 41 -10.81 1.94 -16.82
C LYS A 41 -9.73 1.45 -17.79
N ASP A 42 -8.50 1.29 -17.31
CA ASP A 42 -7.34 0.86 -18.08
C ASP A 42 -6.71 -0.36 -17.38
N GLY A 43 -7.12 -1.56 -17.80
CA GLY A 43 -6.75 -2.81 -17.14
C GLY A 43 -5.25 -3.11 -17.16
N ASP A 44 -4.55 -2.72 -18.23
CA ASP A 44 -3.11 -2.93 -18.34
C ASP A 44 -2.34 -1.90 -17.50
N GLY A 45 -2.75 -0.63 -17.56
CA GLY A 45 -2.21 0.42 -16.69
C GLY A 45 -2.43 0.11 -15.20
N TYR A 46 -3.59 -0.43 -14.84
CA TYR A 46 -3.91 -0.85 -13.48
C TYR A 46 -2.93 -1.93 -12.98
N ARG A 47 -2.73 -2.99 -13.78
CA ARG A 47 -1.81 -4.08 -13.41
C ARG A 47 -0.39 -3.57 -13.21
N GLY A 48 0.12 -2.76 -14.14
CA GLY A 48 1.46 -2.18 -14.02
C GLY A 48 1.63 -1.31 -12.77
N GLU A 49 0.62 -0.51 -12.42
CA GLU A 49 0.69 0.29 -11.19
C GLU A 49 0.57 -0.57 -9.92
N MET A 50 -0.21 -1.65 -9.93
CA MET A 50 -0.28 -2.59 -8.82
C MET A 50 1.05 -3.32 -8.60
N ASP A 51 1.72 -3.74 -9.68
CA ASP A 51 3.05 -4.36 -9.60
C ASP A 51 4.07 -3.39 -8.99
N ARG A 52 4.05 -2.13 -9.46
CA ARG A 52 4.90 -1.06 -8.91
C ARG A 52 4.60 -0.78 -7.44
N LEU A 53 3.33 -0.78 -7.04
CA LEU A 53 2.93 -0.60 -5.64
C LEU A 53 3.47 -1.73 -4.77
N LEU A 54 3.34 -2.97 -5.22
CA LEU A 54 3.87 -4.16 -4.56
C LEU A 54 5.40 -4.08 -4.39
N GLU A 55 6.13 -3.73 -5.43
CA GLU A 55 7.59 -3.56 -5.37
C GLU A 55 8.00 -2.50 -4.36
N ASN A 56 7.35 -1.33 -4.38
CA ASN A 56 7.65 -0.25 -3.44
C ASN A 56 7.34 -0.65 -1.99
N MET A 57 6.23 -1.34 -1.75
CA MET A 57 5.87 -1.81 -0.41
C MET A 57 6.83 -2.88 0.09
N ASN A 58 7.22 -3.83 -0.76
CA ASN A 58 8.22 -4.83 -0.41
C ASN A 58 9.57 -4.20 -0.08
N ALA A 59 9.99 -3.17 -0.82
CA ALA A 59 11.22 -2.45 -0.51
C ALA A 59 11.16 -1.76 0.86
N LEU A 60 10.06 -1.06 1.18
CA LEU A 60 9.85 -0.43 2.48
C LEU A 60 9.84 -1.46 3.62
N LEU A 61 9.14 -2.58 3.43
CA LEU A 61 9.03 -3.64 4.43
C LEU A 61 10.34 -4.40 4.61
N SER A 62 11.20 -4.47 3.58
CA SER A 62 12.48 -5.19 3.67
C SER A 62 13.46 -4.56 4.66
N GLU A 63 13.31 -3.26 4.93
CA GLU A 63 14.10 -2.52 5.90
C GLU A 63 13.40 -2.43 7.27
N GLU A 64 12.13 -2.81 7.36
CA GLU A 64 11.34 -2.72 8.59
C GLU A 64 11.56 -3.94 9.49
N VAL A 65 11.77 -3.70 10.79
CA VAL A 65 11.80 -4.74 11.81
C VAL A 65 10.56 -4.59 12.70
N THR A 66 9.60 -5.49 12.57
CA THR A 66 8.41 -5.54 13.42
C THR A 66 8.60 -6.54 14.54
N LEU A 67 8.66 -6.06 15.79
CA LEU A 67 8.75 -6.89 16.99
C LEU A 67 7.38 -7.04 17.63
N ILE A 68 6.91 -8.28 17.79
CA ILE A 68 5.63 -8.59 18.44
C ILE A 68 5.95 -9.17 19.82
N ASN A 69 5.57 -8.46 20.87
CA ASN A 69 5.83 -8.81 22.27
C ASN A 69 7.32 -8.82 22.70
N GLY A 70 8.21 -8.25 21.88
CA GLY A 70 9.65 -8.13 22.19
C GLY A 70 10.51 -9.01 21.31
#